data_AF-A0A1C9W8B2-F1
#
_entry.id   AF-A0A1C9W8B2-F1
#
_cell.length_a   1.000
_cell.length_b   1.000
_cell.length_c   1.000
_cell.angle_alpha   90.00
_cell.angle_beta   90.00
_cell.angle_gamma   90.00
#
_symmetry.space_group_name_H-M   'P 1'
#
loop_
_entity.id
_entity.type
_entity.pdbx_description
1 polymer ?
#
loop_
_entity_poly.entity_id
_entity_poly.type
_entity_poly.pdbx_seq_one_letter_code
_entity_poly.pdbx_strand_id
1 'polypeptide(L)'
;MGICLDELRLLVIRPTLKHLRAWSAGMENLLLGTAAQESQLGFHLKQGRRHGLGIYQIQPHTHREIWDDYLIGHPALASKVRGLASQRDFLDHPHSELTTNLRYATAIAWLIYRAADADKVAEDDVPTMARLWHQHFHHGPAASQRDFEQSYAQLVSGADPTDSAPRYTGEPPPLRRHPAPRSSPGALLPDRHAQQPLA
;
A
#
# COMPACT_ATOMS: atom_id res chain seq x y z
N MET A 1 2.20 -2.45 -7.80
CA MET A 1 1.63 -3.65 -7.15
C MET A 1 1.75 -3.41 -5.65
N GLY A 2 0.64 -3.42 -4.91
CA GLY A 2 0.65 -3.32 -3.45
C GLY A 2 1.02 -4.65 -2.79
N ILE A 3 1.09 -4.68 -1.47
CA ILE A 3 1.29 -5.92 -0.70
C ILE A 3 -0.07 -6.61 -0.47
N CYS A 4 -0.10 -7.94 -0.49
CA CYS A 4 -1.30 -8.69 -0.13
C CYS A 4 -1.67 -8.42 1.33
N LEU A 5 -2.98 -8.30 1.62
CA LEU A 5 -3.48 -8.03 2.98
C LEU A 5 -2.99 -9.09 3.98
N ASP A 6 -3.11 -10.37 3.64
CA ASP A 6 -2.72 -11.47 4.52
C ASP A 6 -1.21 -11.52 4.73
N GLU A 7 -0.42 -11.23 3.70
CA GLU A 7 1.04 -11.15 3.82
C GLU A 7 1.45 -9.98 4.72
N LEU A 8 0.86 -8.80 4.54
CA LEU A 8 1.11 -7.65 5.39
C LEU A 8 0.73 -7.95 6.85
N ARG A 9 -0.44 -8.57 7.08
CA ARG A 9 -0.91 -8.96 8.41
C ARG A 9 0.02 -9.99 9.05
N LEU A 10 0.26 -11.12 8.39
CA LEU A 10 0.90 -12.29 8.98
C LEU A 10 2.43 -12.24 8.97
N LEU A 11 3.04 -11.61 7.97
CA LEU A 11 4.49 -11.59 7.79
C LEU A 11 5.14 -10.30 8.31
N VAL A 12 4.38 -9.19 8.39
CA VAL A 12 4.92 -7.88 8.79
C VAL A 12 4.32 -7.40 10.10
N ILE A 13 3.02 -7.12 10.14
CA ILE A 13 2.37 -6.42 11.26
C ILE A 13 2.39 -7.28 12.51
N ARG A 14 1.82 -8.49 12.44
CA ARG A 14 1.73 -9.40 13.57
C ARG A 14 3.09 -9.75 14.16
N PRO A 15 4.12 -10.16 13.38
CA PRO A 15 5.43 -10.47 13.93
C PRO A 15 6.12 -9.25 14.54
N THR A 16 5.94 -8.07 13.97
CA THR A 16 6.52 -6.83 14.50
C THR A 16 5.90 -6.45 15.84
N LEU A 17 4.56 -6.44 15.94
CA LEU A 17 3.88 -6.17 17.21
C LEU A 17 4.23 -7.20 18.29
N LYS A 18 4.33 -8.49 17.93
CA LYS A 18 4.77 -9.54 18.87
C LYS A 18 6.20 -9.32 19.35
N HIS A 19 7.12 -8.94 18.46
CA HIS A 19 8.50 -8.60 18.82
C HIS A 19 8.56 -7.43 19.82
N LEU A 20 7.71 -6.42 19.62
CA LEU A 20 7.60 -5.25 20.50
C LEU A 20 6.76 -5.50 21.76
N ARG A 21 6.20 -6.70 21.94
CA ARG A 21 5.28 -7.10 23.03
C ARG A 21 4.03 -6.22 23.11
N ALA A 22 3.50 -5.83 21.97
CA ALA A 22 2.37 -4.91 21.83
C ALA A 22 1.25 -5.46 20.94
N TRP A 23 1.24 -6.77 20.70
CA TRP A 23 0.24 -7.38 19.84
C TRP A 23 -1.12 -7.48 20.54
N SER A 24 -2.12 -6.94 19.88
CA SER A 24 -3.55 -7.19 20.11
C SER A 24 -4.22 -7.25 18.74
N ALA A 25 -5.37 -7.94 18.64
CA ALA A 25 -6.12 -8.00 17.39
C ALA A 25 -6.58 -6.61 16.91
N GLY A 26 -6.99 -5.74 17.84
CA GLY A 26 -7.36 -4.36 17.52
C GLY A 26 -6.20 -3.49 17.05
N MET A 27 -5.00 -3.63 17.61
CA MET A 27 -3.83 -2.90 17.10
C MET A 27 -3.39 -3.39 15.73
N GLU A 28 -3.46 -4.71 15.49
CA GLU A 28 -3.22 -5.30 14.18
C GLU A 28 -4.20 -4.74 13.13
N ASN A 29 -5.49 -4.71 13.46
CA ASN A 29 -6.54 -4.16 12.59
C ASN A 29 -6.38 -2.64 12.37
N LEU A 30 -6.08 -1.86 13.41
CA LEU A 30 -5.83 -0.42 13.29
C LEU A 30 -4.68 -0.13 12.32
N LEU A 31 -3.57 -0.86 12.42
CA LEU A 31 -2.42 -0.69 11.52
C LEU A 31 -2.74 -1.12 10.08
N LEU A 32 -3.54 -2.17 9.88
CA LEU A 32 -4.03 -2.54 8.54
C LEU A 32 -4.91 -1.45 7.94
N GLY A 33 -5.85 -0.92 8.73
CA GLY A 33 -6.69 0.21 8.33
C GLY A 33 -5.86 1.45 7.98
N THR A 34 -4.84 1.75 8.77
CA THR A 34 -3.92 2.86 8.52
C THR A 34 -3.18 2.66 7.19
N ALA A 35 -2.64 1.47 6.93
CA ALA A 35 -1.98 1.17 5.66
C ALA A 35 -2.94 1.21 4.45
N ALA A 36 -4.17 0.75 4.63
CA ALA A 36 -5.22 0.80 3.62
C ALA A 36 -5.56 2.25 3.25
N GLN A 37 -5.79 3.09 4.26
CA GLN A 37 -6.15 4.50 4.06
C GLN A 37 -4.98 5.33 3.50
N GLU A 38 -3.76 5.11 3.98
CA GLU A 38 -2.64 5.98 3.63
C GLU A 38 -2.02 5.67 2.26
N SER A 39 -1.97 4.39 1.86
CA SER A 39 -1.28 4.01 0.62
C SER A 39 -2.00 2.95 -0.21
N GLN A 40 -3.25 2.59 0.14
CA GLN A 40 -3.96 1.46 -0.44
C GLN A 40 -3.13 0.18 -0.36
N LEU A 41 -2.62 -0.12 0.85
CA LEU A 41 -1.74 -1.27 1.11
C LEU A 41 -0.49 -1.26 0.23
N GLY A 42 0.14 -0.08 0.10
CA GLY A 42 1.42 0.09 -0.62
C GLY A 42 1.30 0.25 -2.13
N PHE A 43 0.09 0.37 -2.68
CA PHE A 43 -0.09 0.67 -4.10
C PHE A 43 0.42 2.08 -4.46
N HIS A 44 0.33 3.02 -3.52
CA HIS A 44 0.83 4.39 -3.68
C HIS A 44 1.75 4.81 -2.53
N LEU A 45 3.06 4.49 -2.64
CA LEU A 45 4.07 4.87 -1.64
C LEU A 45 4.46 6.37 -1.68
N LYS A 46 4.04 7.09 -2.74
CA LYS A 46 4.11 8.55 -2.87
C LYS A 46 2.83 9.05 -3.53
N GLN A 47 1.82 9.42 -2.74
CA GLN A 47 0.65 10.13 -3.27
C GLN A 47 0.98 11.60 -3.51
N GLY A 48 1.57 11.94 -4.67
CA GLY A 48 1.71 13.33 -5.14
C GLY A 48 2.14 14.35 -4.07
N ARG A 49 1.23 15.25 -3.68
CA ARG A 49 1.42 16.35 -2.71
C ARG A 49 1.64 15.91 -1.25
N ARG A 50 1.53 14.62 -0.94
CA ARG A 50 1.75 14.09 0.42
C ARG A 50 3.26 13.82 0.60
N HIS A 51 3.86 14.51 1.56
CA HIS A 51 5.28 14.37 1.92
C HIS A 51 5.57 13.13 2.80
N GLY A 52 4.58 12.26 2.97
CA GLY A 52 4.68 11.04 3.75
C GLY A 52 5.49 9.95 3.06
N LEU A 53 6.03 9.02 3.85
CA LEU A 53 6.92 7.96 3.39
C LEU A 53 6.33 6.57 3.63
N GLY A 54 6.46 5.71 2.62
CA GLY A 54 6.16 4.28 2.70
C GLY A 54 4.67 3.93 2.86
N ILE A 55 4.41 2.71 3.34
CA ILE A 55 3.06 2.13 3.39
C ILE A 55 2.11 2.89 4.33
N TYR A 56 2.66 3.58 5.33
CA TYR A 56 1.90 4.37 6.29
C TYR A 56 1.93 5.88 5.97
N GLN A 57 2.65 6.33 4.93
CA GLN A 57 2.83 7.75 4.62
C GLN A 57 3.30 8.60 5.82
N ILE A 58 4.19 8.06 6.67
CA ILE A 58 4.71 8.76 7.85
C ILE A 58 5.59 9.94 7.41
N GLN A 59 5.36 11.13 7.96
CA GLN A 59 6.18 12.30 7.65
C GLN A 59 7.57 12.23 8.31
N PRO A 60 8.62 12.77 7.65
CA PRO A 60 9.96 12.86 8.25
C PRO A 60 9.99 13.60 9.60
N HIS A 61 9.12 14.61 9.77
CA HIS A 61 9.01 15.32 11.03
C HIS A 61 8.49 14.44 12.17
N THR A 62 7.35 13.77 11.96
CA THR A 62 6.77 12.82 12.93
C THR A 62 7.75 11.69 13.27
N HIS A 63 8.52 11.22 12.28
CA HIS A 63 9.56 10.24 12.55
C HIS A 63 10.62 10.75 13.53
N ARG A 64 11.05 12.01 13.40
CA ARG A 64 12.00 12.61 14.35
C ARG A 64 11.38 12.79 15.74
N GLU A 65 10.16 13.30 15.83
CA GLU A 65 9.44 13.47 17.11
C GLU A 65 9.35 12.14 17.89
N ILE A 66 9.05 11.04 17.20
CA ILE A 66 9.02 9.72 17.84
C ILE A 66 10.39 9.35 18.44
N TRP A 67 11.49 9.68 17.78
CA TRP A 67 12.83 9.40 18.31
C TRP A 67 13.24 10.37 19.41
N ASP A 68 13.14 11.66 19.12
CA ASP A 68 13.70 12.75 19.92
C ASP A 68 12.85 13.04 21.16
N ASP A 69 11.53 12.89 21.07
CA ASP A 69 10.60 13.24 22.14
C ASP A 69 10.05 12.01 22.88
N TYR A 70 9.69 10.94 22.16
CA TYR A 70 9.08 9.75 22.78
C TYR A 70 10.10 8.68 23.19
N LEU A 71 10.94 8.22 22.26
CA LEU A 71 11.84 7.09 22.50
C LEU A 71 13.01 7.44 23.41
N ILE A 72 13.39 8.71 23.53
CA ILE A 72 14.40 9.18 24.49
C ILE A 72 14.04 8.77 25.94
N GLY A 73 12.75 8.80 26.29
CA GLY A 73 12.24 8.36 27.59
C GLY A 73 12.09 6.85 27.74
N HIS A 74 12.30 6.08 26.67
CA HIS A 74 12.05 4.63 26.62
C HIS A 74 13.25 3.87 26.03
N PRO A 75 14.43 3.90 26.65
CA PRO A 75 15.68 3.40 26.05
C PRO A 75 15.64 1.92 25.65
N ALA A 76 14.98 1.07 26.45
CA ALA A 76 14.81 -0.35 26.11
C ALA A 76 13.92 -0.56 24.87
N LEU A 77 12.91 0.31 24.66
CA LEU A 77 12.07 0.28 23.47
C LEU A 77 12.81 0.85 22.25
N ALA A 78 13.52 1.96 22.45
CA ALA A 78 14.37 2.58 21.44
C ALA A 78 15.38 1.57 20.88
N SER A 79 16.03 0.79 21.75
CA SER A 79 16.95 -0.27 21.34
C SER A 79 16.29 -1.35 20.47
N LYS A 80 15.09 -1.82 20.85
CA LYS A 80 14.34 -2.81 20.04
C LYS A 80 13.97 -2.26 18.67
N VAL A 81 13.47 -1.03 18.61
CA VAL A 81 13.04 -0.37 17.38
C VAL A 81 14.24 -0.07 16.48
N ARG A 82 15.36 0.41 17.05
CA ARG A 82 16.62 0.59 16.32
C ARG A 82 17.13 -0.72 15.73
N GLY A 83 16.95 -1.83 16.45
CA GLY A 83 17.32 -3.17 15.99
C GLY A 83 16.50 -3.69 14.82
N LEU A 84 15.36 -3.07 14.50
CA LEU A 84 14.58 -3.36 13.29
C LEU A 84 15.09 -2.62 12.05
N ALA A 85 15.72 -1.45 12.23
CA ALA A 85 16.30 -0.66 11.15
C ALA A 85 17.64 -1.23 10.68
N SER A 86 18.06 -0.88 9.46
CA SER A 86 19.40 -1.22 8.99
C SER A 86 20.48 -0.62 9.89
N GLN A 87 21.63 -1.29 9.97
CA GLN A 87 22.72 -0.80 10.83
C GLN A 87 23.37 0.46 10.25
N ARG A 88 23.69 0.45 8.95
CA ARG A 88 24.44 1.51 8.27
C ARG A 88 23.53 2.59 7.68
N ASP A 89 22.59 2.21 6.81
CA ASP A 89 21.79 3.20 6.06
C ASP A 89 20.91 4.06 6.99
N PHE A 90 20.47 3.53 8.12
CA PHE A 90 19.73 4.33 9.10
C PHE A 90 20.53 5.52 9.66
N LEU A 91 21.87 5.42 9.75
CA LEU A 91 22.69 6.51 10.31
C LEU A 91 22.77 7.70 9.35
N ASP A 92 22.81 7.42 8.05
CA ASP A 92 22.94 8.45 7.01
C ASP A 92 21.56 8.91 6.49
N HIS A 93 20.61 7.98 6.37
CA HIS A 93 19.29 8.17 5.78
C HIS A 93 18.18 7.55 6.65
N PRO A 94 17.98 7.96 7.91
CA PRO A 94 17.04 7.32 8.84
C PRO A 94 15.60 7.25 8.32
N HIS A 95 15.19 8.21 7.48
CA HIS A 95 13.86 8.26 6.89
C HIS A 95 13.64 7.25 5.76
N SER A 96 14.71 6.73 5.12
CA SER A 96 14.60 5.74 4.04
C SER A 96 13.91 4.47 4.53
N GLU A 97 14.17 4.07 5.78
CA GLU A 97 13.59 2.88 6.42
C GLU A 97 12.07 2.91 6.44
N LEU A 98 11.43 4.08 6.57
CA LEU A 98 9.97 4.20 6.54
C LEU A 98 9.39 3.73 5.21
N THR A 99 10.17 3.84 4.13
CA THR A 99 9.77 3.45 2.78
C THR A 99 10.15 2.01 2.44
N THR A 100 11.36 1.58 2.83
CA THR A 100 11.97 0.32 2.37
C THR A 100 11.88 -0.82 3.36
N ASN A 101 11.65 -0.54 4.65
CA ASN A 101 11.63 -1.52 5.72
C ASN A 101 10.26 -1.56 6.39
N LEU A 102 9.41 -2.48 5.92
CA LEU A 102 8.03 -2.58 6.39
C LEU A 102 7.93 -2.84 7.90
N ARG A 103 8.83 -3.67 8.48
CA ARG A 103 8.82 -3.93 9.93
C ARG A 103 9.16 -2.68 10.73
N TYR A 104 10.15 -1.92 10.28
CA TYR A 104 10.50 -0.65 10.91
C TYR A 104 9.37 0.38 10.77
N ALA A 105 8.82 0.53 9.57
CA ALA A 105 7.70 1.43 9.31
C ALA A 105 6.48 1.09 10.19
N THR A 106 6.16 -0.21 10.35
CA THR A 106 5.11 -0.68 11.27
C THR A 106 5.42 -0.32 12.72
N ALA A 107 6.68 -0.46 13.16
CA ALA A 107 7.07 -0.11 14.52
C ALA A 107 6.86 1.39 14.79
N ILE A 108 7.25 2.27 13.86
CA ILE A 108 7.02 3.71 13.99
C ILE A 108 5.53 4.04 13.93
N ALA A 109 4.75 3.43 13.04
CA ALA A 109 3.30 3.62 12.97
C ALA A 109 2.60 3.26 14.28
N TRP A 110 2.99 2.15 14.91
CA TRP A 110 2.49 1.78 16.23
C TRP A 110 2.93 2.78 17.32
N LEU A 111 4.17 3.26 17.28
CA LEU A 111 4.67 4.25 18.23
C LEU A 111 3.90 5.57 18.18
N ILE A 112 3.40 5.98 17.01
CA ILE A 112 2.54 7.17 16.88
C ILE A 112 1.27 7.00 17.74
N TYR A 113 0.58 5.87 17.64
CA TYR A 113 -0.59 5.59 18.48
C TYR A 113 -0.21 5.42 19.95
N ARG A 114 0.88 4.72 20.25
CA ARG A 114 1.33 4.49 21.62
C ARG A 114 1.76 5.79 22.32
N ALA A 115 2.43 6.70 21.64
CA ALA A 115 2.83 8.00 22.19
C ALA A 115 1.62 8.87 22.54
N ALA A 116 0.48 8.63 21.88
CA ALA A 116 -0.80 9.27 22.17
C ALA A 116 -1.68 8.51 23.19
N ASP A 117 -1.15 7.47 23.85
CA ASP A 117 -1.91 6.59 24.76
C ASP A 117 -3.12 5.90 24.09
N ALA A 118 -3.03 5.68 22.76
CA ALA A 118 -4.08 5.12 21.92
C ALA A 118 -3.80 3.66 21.51
N ASP A 119 -3.16 2.88 22.38
CA ASP A 119 -2.75 1.50 22.07
C ASP A 119 -3.77 0.41 22.42
N LYS A 120 -4.87 0.80 23.09
CA LYS A 120 -5.98 -0.09 23.46
C LYS A 120 -7.18 0.13 22.55
N VAL A 121 -7.28 -0.69 21.52
CA VAL A 121 -8.39 -0.68 20.56
C VAL A 121 -9.05 -2.05 20.51
N ALA A 122 -10.37 -2.09 20.51
CA ALA A 122 -11.13 -3.32 20.31
C ALA A 122 -11.03 -3.78 18.85
N GLU A 123 -11.05 -5.09 18.61
CA GLU A 123 -10.76 -5.64 17.29
C GLU A 123 -11.78 -5.27 16.20
N ASP A 124 -13.04 -5.06 16.58
CA ASP A 124 -14.14 -4.78 15.64
C ASP A 124 -14.63 -3.32 15.69
N ASP A 125 -13.94 -2.43 16.43
CA ASP A 125 -14.35 -1.03 16.60
C ASP A 125 -13.71 -0.11 15.55
N VAL A 126 -14.13 -0.30 14.29
CA VAL A 126 -13.69 0.51 13.15
C VAL A 126 -13.95 2.01 13.36
N PRO A 127 -15.10 2.45 13.92
CA PRO A 127 -15.31 3.88 14.22
C PRO A 127 -14.27 4.44 15.19
N THR A 128 -13.88 3.69 16.22
CA THR A 128 -12.78 4.10 17.11
C THR A 128 -11.44 4.14 16.37
N MET A 129 -11.15 3.16 15.53
CA MET A 129 -9.94 3.17 14.70
C MET A 129 -9.88 4.41 13.79
N ALA A 130 -11.00 4.77 13.15
CA ALA A 130 -11.11 5.93 12.29
C ALA A 130 -10.86 7.24 13.05
N ARG A 131 -11.40 7.36 14.28
CA ARG A 131 -11.12 8.50 15.16
C ARG A 131 -9.64 8.61 15.51
N LEU A 132 -9.02 7.51 15.92
CA LEU A 132 -7.60 7.49 16.29
C LEU A 132 -6.70 7.84 15.11
N TRP A 133 -6.97 7.25 13.94
CA TRP A 133 -6.26 7.60 12.71
C TRP A 133 -6.40 9.09 12.38
N HIS A 134 -7.61 9.63 12.44
CA HIS A 134 -7.88 11.04 12.16
C HIS A 134 -7.20 11.99 13.17
N GLN A 135 -7.02 11.56 14.42
CA GLN A 135 -6.39 12.39 15.45
C GLN A 135 -4.85 12.37 15.38
N HIS A 136 -4.24 11.25 14.99
CA HIS A 136 -2.81 11.04 15.20
C HIS A 136 -2.00 10.78 13.91
N PHE A 137 -2.65 10.34 12.84
CA PHE A 137 -1.97 9.99 11.59
C PHE A 137 -2.31 10.93 10.44
N HIS A 138 -3.49 11.52 10.51
CA HIS A 138 -4.02 12.36 9.46
C HIS A 138 -3.21 13.64 9.24
N HIS A 139 -2.98 13.98 7.97
CA HIS A 139 -2.27 15.19 7.55
C HIS A 139 -3.08 15.98 6.52
N GLY A 140 -3.93 16.90 6.99
CA GLY A 140 -4.52 18.00 6.22
C GLY A 140 -6.03 17.89 5.95
N PRO A 141 -6.78 19.02 5.96
CA PRO A 141 -8.21 19.11 6.30
C PRO A 141 -9.23 18.35 5.43
N ALA A 142 -8.79 17.69 4.36
CA ALA A 142 -9.67 17.02 3.41
C ALA A 142 -10.03 15.57 3.78
N ALA A 143 -9.18 14.87 4.53
CA ALA A 143 -9.44 13.47 4.85
C ALA A 143 -10.25 13.35 6.15
N SER A 144 -11.26 12.50 6.12
CA SER A 144 -12.27 12.35 7.16
C SER A 144 -12.25 10.95 7.75
N GLN A 145 -12.83 10.79 8.94
CA GLN A 145 -13.03 9.46 9.55
C GLN A 145 -13.79 8.51 8.64
N ARG A 146 -14.73 9.03 7.84
CA ARG A 146 -15.48 8.24 6.85
C ARG A 146 -14.60 7.67 5.76
N ASP A 147 -13.57 8.40 5.33
CA ASP A 147 -12.65 7.89 4.30
C ASP A 147 -11.89 6.67 4.82
N PHE A 148 -11.45 6.72 6.08
CA PHE A 148 -10.82 5.57 6.74
C PHE A 148 -11.78 4.38 6.83
N GLU A 149 -13.02 4.59 7.28
CA GLU A 149 -14.04 3.53 7.35
C GLU A 149 -14.28 2.90 5.98
N GLN A 150 -14.34 3.70 4.91
CA GLN A 150 -14.49 3.22 3.54
C GLN A 150 -13.30 2.38 3.09
N SER A 151 -12.08 2.89 3.26
CA SER A 151 -10.85 2.15 2.91
C SER A 151 -10.73 0.85 3.70
N TYR A 152 -11.10 0.86 4.98
CA TYR A 152 -11.11 -0.33 5.82
C TYR A 152 -12.11 -1.38 5.30
N ALA A 153 -13.34 -0.98 5.01
CA ALA A 153 -14.38 -1.89 4.50
C ALA A 153 -13.99 -2.51 3.15
N GLN A 154 -13.40 -1.70 2.25
CA GLN A 154 -13.00 -2.13 0.91
C GLN A 154 -11.76 -3.03 0.90
N LEU A 155 -10.75 -2.71 1.71
CA LEU A 155 -9.42 -3.33 1.59
C LEU A 155 -9.08 -4.29 2.74
N VAL A 156 -9.76 -4.20 3.89
CA VAL A 156 -9.42 -4.99 5.10
C VAL A 156 -10.53 -5.96 5.48
N SER A 157 -11.80 -5.53 5.52
CA SER A 157 -12.91 -6.39 5.93
C SER A 157 -13.39 -7.33 4.82
N GLY A 158 -13.04 -7.07 3.57
CA GLY A 158 -13.52 -7.88 2.45
C GLY A 158 -15.04 -7.89 2.36
N ALA A 159 -15.67 -6.74 2.13
CA ALA A 159 -16.95 -6.79 1.43
C ALA A 159 -16.65 -7.24 0.00
N ASP A 160 -16.94 -8.49 -0.33
CA ASP A 160 -16.91 -9.02 -1.68
C ASP A 160 -17.86 -8.16 -2.56
N PRO A 161 -17.38 -7.40 -3.56
CA PRO A 161 -18.23 -6.66 -4.48
C PRO A 161 -18.65 -7.54 -5.67
N THR A 162 -18.92 -8.84 -5.45
CA THR A 162 -19.47 -9.70 -6.51
C THR A 162 -20.87 -9.25 -6.97
N ASP A 163 -21.46 -8.19 -6.40
CA ASP A 163 -22.72 -7.60 -6.84
C ASP A 163 -22.59 -6.10 -7.23
N SER A 164 -21.50 -5.72 -7.92
CA SER A 164 -21.41 -4.40 -8.58
C SER A 164 -20.84 -4.42 -9.99
N ALA A 165 -20.77 -5.58 -10.63
CA ALA A 165 -20.85 -5.61 -12.09
C ALA A 165 -22.34 -5.47 -12.46
N PRO A 166 -22.75 -4.57 -13.37
CA PRO A 166 -24.09 -4.68 -13.94
C PRO A 166 -24.20 -6.10 -14.50
N ARG A 167 -25.16 -6.88 -14.00
CA ARG A 167 -25.54 -8.15 -14.62
C ARG A 167 -25.77 -7.83 -16.08
N TYR A 168 -24.91 -8.35 -16.96
CA TYR A 168 -25.07 -8.17 -18.39
C TYR A 168 -26.34 -8.91 -18.79
N THR A 169 -27.48 -8.23 -18.72
CA THR A 169 -28.70 -8.59 -19.46
C THR A 169 -28.54 -8.04 -20.86
N GLY A 170 -27.63 -8.65 -21.61
CA GLY A 170 -27.41 -8.36 -23.01
C GLY A 170 -27.11 -9.66 -23.72
N GLU A 171 -27.74 -9.88 -24.87
CA GLU A 171 -27.34 -10.98 -25.74
C GLU A 171 -25.84 -10.90 -26.07
N PRO A 172 -25.17 -12.04 -26.29
CA PRO A 172 -23.77 -12.04 -26.69
C PRO A 172 -23.60 -11.20 -27.97
N PRO A 173 -22.57 -10.34 -28.05
CA PRO A 173 -22.33 -9.54 -29.24
C PRO A 173 -22.13 -10.45 -30.46
N PRO A 174 -22.68 -10.09 -31.63
CA PRO A 174 -22.58 -10.94 -32.80
C PRO A 174 -21.11 -11.15 -33.17
N LEU A 175 -20.74 -12.41 -33.40
CA LEU A 175 -19.42 -12.80 -33.89
C LEU A 175 -19.09 -11.95 -35.12
N ARG A 176 -18.07 -11.08 -35.00
CA ARG A 176 -17.52 -10.35 -36.14
C ARG A 176 -17.03 -11.40 -37.14
N ARG A 177 -17.79 -11.60 -38.22
CA ARG A 177 -17.32 -12.37 -39.38
C ARG A 177 -16.13 -11.62 -39.95
N HIS A 178 -14.96 -12.24 -39.89
CA HIS A 178 -13.80 -11.77 -40.64
C HIS A 178 -14.21 -11.60 -42.11
N PRO A 179 -13.94 -10.45 -42.75
CA PRO A 179 -14.15 -10.32 -44.18
C PRO A 179 -13.23 -11.32 -44.89
N ALA A 180 -13.81 -12.08 -45.82
CA ALA A 180 -13.08 -13.02 -46.67
C ALA A 180 -11.91 -12.31 -47.40
N PRO A 181 -10.78 -13.00 -47.62
CA PRO A 181 -9.67 -12.41 -48.36
C PRO A 181 -10.12 -12.00 -49.76
N ARG A 182 -9.92 -10.73 -50.09
CA ARG A 182 -10.15 -10.20 -51.45
C ARG A 182 -9.19 -10.90 -52.40
N SER A 183 -9.74 -11.61 -53.37
CA SER A 183 -9.02 -12.15 -54.52
C SER A 183 -8.39 -11.00 -55.31
N SER A 184 -7.06 -10.95 -55.32
CA SER A 184 -6.30 -10.02 -56.17
C SER A 184 -6.51 -10.36 -57.65
N PRO A 185 -6.79 -9.37 -58.52
CA PRO A 185 -6.86 -9.60 -59.96
C PRO A 185 -5.48 -9.87 -60.54
N GLY A 186 -5.41 -10.85 -61.46
CA GLY A 186 -4.19 -11.35 -62.06
C GLY A 186 -3.34 -10.27 -62.73
N ALA A 187 -2.10 -10.15 -62.28
CA ALA A 187 -1.05 -9.43 -62.98
C ALA A 187 -0.35 -10.40 -63.93
N LEU A 188 -0.55 -10.15 -65.22
CA LEU A 188 0.17 -10.70 -66.37
C LEU A 188 1.70 -10.63 -66.13
N LEU A 189 2.36 -11.77 -66.24
CA LEU A 189 3.82 -11.87 -66.36
C LEU A 189 4.25 -11.34 -67.74
N PRO A 190 5.26 -10.45 -67.83
CA PRO A 190 6.03 -10.28 -69.04
C PRO A 190 7.32 -11.10 -69.01
N ASP A 191 7.62 -11.72 -70.16
CA ASP A 191 8.78 -12.54 -70.47
C ASP A 191 10.12 -11.89 -70.09
N ARG A 192 10.95 -12.64 -69.34
CA ARG A 192 12.36 -12.32 -69.15
C ARG A 192 13.17 -12.83 -70.33
N HIS A 193 13.48 -11.92 -71.25
CA HIS A 193 14.63 -12.07 -72.14
C HIS A 193 15.92 -12.14 -71.32
N ALA A 194 16.69 -13.19 -71.57
CA ALA A 194 18.03 -13.39 -71.08
C ALA A 194 18.99 -12.38 -71.73
N GLN A 195 19.82 -11.71 -70.92
CA GLN A 195 21.20 -11.35 -71.27
C GLN A 195 21.88 -10.56 -70.14
N GLN A 196 22.90 -11.16 -69.57
CA GLN A 196 24.19 -10.55 -69.19
C GLN A 196 25.11 -11.70 -68.74
N PRO A 197 26.42 -11.64 -69.01
CA PRO A 197 27.27 -11.00 -68.02
C PRO A 197 28.43 -10.18 -68.61
N LEU A 198 28.98 -9.32 -67.74
CA LEU A 198 30.20 -8.56 -67.93
C LEU A 198 31.41 -9.45 -68.26
N ALA A 199 32.21 -8.99 -69.21
CA ALA A 199 33.62 -8.67 -69.02
C ALA A 199 33.92 -7.37 -69.78
#